data_AF-A0A0F9ECH8-F1
#
_entry.id   AF-A0A0F9ECH8-F1
#
_cell.length_a   1.000
_cell.length_b   1.000
_cell.length_c   1.000
_cell.angle_alpha   90.00
_cell.angle_beta   90.00
_cell.angle_gamma   90.00
#
_symmetry.space_group_name_H-M   'P 1'
#
loop_
_entity.id
_entity.type
_entity.pdbx_description
1 polymer ?
#
loop_
_entity_poly.entity_id
_entity_poly.type
_entity_poly.pdbx_seq_one_letter_code
_entity_poly.pdbx_strand_id
1 'polypeptide(L)'
;MGFPNTLQGDYGAWFQTGSVVLYPLGQRMLCPEGRIFRYAKVGSAGALTACQLAQAEAENAEHDAMAVQTEASSGDTSLAFTNGTVDLAENQFQYGYLSVDTAAALGVAHRVAFHAAINASTTGIVYFFEGDTIQVTISTARKVTLRKSIFKDIIVKPASDPTAIVVGVPQNAIAASSYGWVQTHGMAGVLSEDAATISEKVRPSETAVGSVSDLDASEADAADNGAVGWVCDANSAAAKNTNIFLTLEGAS
;
A
#
# COMPACT_ATOMS: atom_id res chain seq x y z
N MET A 1 -7.69 18.20 13.57
CA MET A 1 -6.88 17.59 14.65
C MET A 1 -6.05 16.48 14.03
N GLY A 2 -4.73 16.66 13.90
CA GLY A 2 -3.86 15.66 13.26
C GLY A 2 -3.64 14.48 14.19
N PHE A 3 -3.88 13.25 13.71
CA PHE A 3 -3.43 12.06 14.40
C PHE A 3 -1.90 12.07 14.49
N PRO A 4 -1.29 11.59 15.59
CA PRO A 4 0.16 11.51 15.69
C PRO A 4 0.69 10.65 14.54
N ASN A 5 1.73 11.08 13.83
CA ASN A 5 2.30 10.35 12.69
C ASN A 5 2.80 8.94 13.04
N THR A 6 3.06 8.66 14.33
CA THR A 6 3.51 7.35 14.81
C THR A 6 2.89 7.05 16.17
N LEU A 7 2.29 5.88 16.29
CA LEU A 7 1.76 5.34 17.55
C LEU A 7 2.88 4.55 18.25
N GLN A 8 2.94 4.67 19.57
CA GLN A 8 3.74 3.79 20.41
C GLN A 8 2.86 2.59 20.76
N GLY A 9 3.13 1.44 20.15
CA GLY A 9 2.38 0.21 20.38
C GLY A 9 2.93 -0.54 21.60
N ASP A 10 2.06 -1.02 22.48
CA ASP A 10 2.47 -1.96 23.52
C ASP A 10 2.72 -3.36 22.92
N TYR A 11 3.35 -4.25 23.69
CA TYR A 11 3.54 -5.63 23.27
C TYR A 11 2.20 -6.30 22.94
N GLY A 12 2.10 -6.83 21.71
CA GLY A 12 0.91 -7.52 21.21
C GLY A 12 -0.12 -6.60 20.54
N ALA A 13 0.06 -5.28 20.53
CA ALA A 13 -0.88 -4.35 19.90
C ALA A 13 -1.10 -4.63 18.40
N TRP A 14 -0.08 -5.19 17.73
CA TRP A 14 -0.13 -5.56 16.30
C TRP A 14 -1.06 -6.75 16.00
N PHE A 15 -1.53 -7.50 17.00
CA PHE A 15 -2.52 -8.56 16.78
C PHE A 15 -3.94 -8.02 16.57
N GLN A 16 -4.16 -6.74 16.83
CA GLN A 16 -5.48 -6.12 16.68
C GLN A 16 -5.95 -6.14 15.23
N THR A 17 -7.11 -6.74 15.01
CA THR A 17 -7.83 -6.73 13.74
C THR A 17 -9.29 -6.34 13.99
N GLY A 18 -9.99 -5.87 12.96
CA GLY A 18 -11.39 -5.50 13.09
C GLY A 18 -12.04 -5.12 11.77
N SER A 19 -13.37 -5.08 11.76
CA SER A 19 -14.18 -4.64 10.61
C SER A 19 -14.38 -3.12 10.56
N VAL A 20 -13.98 -2.41 11.61
CA VAL A 20 -14.11 -0.96 11.74
C VAL A 20 -12.73 -0.32 11.63
N VAL A 21 -12.66 0.82 10.95
CA VAL A 21 -11.45 1.63 10.89
C VAL A 21 -11.17 2.25 12.27
N LEU A 22 -10.03 1.88 12.87
CA LEU A 22 -9.58 2.42 14.16
C LEU A 22 -8.54 3.53 13.99
N TYR A 23 -7.71 3.40 12.96
CA TYR A 23 -6.62 4.30 12.65
C TYR A 23 -6.64 4.69 11.17
N PRO A 24 -6.10 5.86 10.80
CA PRO A 24 -5.88 6.21 9.40
C PRO A 24 -5.07 5.13 8.66
N LEU A 25 -5.35 4.92 7.37
CA LEU A 25 -4.57 3.97 6.58
C LEU A 25 -3.13 4.45 6.40
N GLY A 26 -2.18 3.52 6.52
CA GLY A 26 -0.74 3.79 6.51
C GLY A 26 -0.18 4.37 7.80
N GLN A 27 -1.00 4.48 8.85
CA GLN A 27 -0.56 4.90 10.18
C GLN A 27 0.59 4.00 10.66
N ARG A 28 1.66 4.61 11.16
CA ARG A 28 2.82 3.89 11.70
C ARG A 28 2.60 3.52 13.17
N MET A 29 2.99 2.32 13.54
CA MET A 29 3.13 1.90 14.93
C MET A 29 4.55 1.38 15.17
N LEU A 30 5.24 1.98 16.14
CA LEU A 30 6.56 1.55 16.61
C LEU A 30 6.37 0.77 17.92
N CYS A 31 6.97 -0.42 18.00
CA CYS A 31 6.94 -1.24 19.21
C CYS A 31 8.25 -1.05 20.01
N PRO A 32 8.26 -1.27 21.34
CA PRO A 32 9.44 -1.13 22.20
C PRO A 32 10.66 -1.95 21.76
N GLU A 33 10.43 -3.05 21.04
CA GLU A 33 11.46 -3.93 20.51
C GLU A 33 12.06 -3.48 19.16
N GLY A 34 11.58 -2.36 18.60
CA GLY A 34 12.06 -1.80 17.34
C GLY A 34 11.38 -2.33 16.07
N ARG A 35 10.38 -3.21 16.21
CA ARG A 35 9.51 -3.60 15.08
C ARG A 35 8.56 -2.46 14.70
N ILE A 36 8.33 -2.32 13.40
CA ILE A 36 7.45 -1.30 12.85
C ILE A 36 6.32 -1.95 12.06
N PHE A 37 5.12 -1.42 12.27
CA PHE A 37 3.90 -1.86 11.63
C PHE A 37 3.17 -0.69 10.95
N ARG A 38 2.42 -1.01 9.89
CA ARG A 38 1.54 -0.10 9.17
C ARG A 38 0.11 -0.59 9.23
N TYR A 39 -0.83 0.31 9.49
CA TYR A 39 -2.25 -0.02 9.50
C TYR A 39 -2.78 -0.12 8.08
N ALA A 40 -3.40 -1.25 7.74
CA ALA A 40 -3.86 -1.55 6.39
C ALA A 40 -5.27 -2.13 6.38
N LYS A 41 -5.93 -2.04 5.22
CA LYS A 41 -7.22 -2.67 4.93
C LYS A 41 -7.00 -3.77 3.89
N VAL A 42 -7.51 -4.96 4.16
CA VAL A 42 -7.49 -6.09 3.23
C VAL A 42 -8.60 -5.95 2.19
N GLY A 43 -8.28 -6.26 0.93
CA GLY A 43 -9.22 -6.26 -0.17
C GLY A 43 -10.39 -7.23 0.05
N SER A 44 -11.43 -7.11 -0.78
CA SER A 44 -12.58 -8.01 -0.73
C SER A 44 -12.29 -9.38 -1.35
N ALA A 45 -11.23 -9.50 -2.16
CA ALA A 45 -10.91 -10.70 -2.93
C ALA A 45 -10.48 -11.91 -2.08
N GLY A 46 -9.93 -11.69 -0.89
CA GLY A 46 -9.49 -12.78 -0.02
C GLY A 46 -8.93 -12.31 1.32
N ALA A 47 -9.02 -13.16 2.34
CA ALA A 47 -8.37 -12.93 3.63
C ALA A 47 -6.85 -13.10 3.51
N LEU A 48 -6.09 -12.41 4.36
CA LEU A 48 -4.66 -12.64 4.52
C LEU A 48 -4.42 -13.58 5.69
N THR A 49 -3.61 -14.62 5.48
CA THR A 49 -3.14 -15.49 6.56
C THR A 49 -1.90 -14.87 7.19
N ALA A 50 -1.64 -15.20 8.46
CA ALA A 50 -0.41 -14.79 9.13
C ALA A 50 0.83 -15.27 8.36
N CYS A 51 1.91 -14.49 8.43
CA CYS A 51 3.21 -14.75 7.81
C CYS A 51 3.23 -14.75 6.27
N GLN A 52 2.11 -14.43 5.60
CA GLN A 52 2.09 -14.30 4.14
C GLN A 52 2.54 -12.90 3.70
N LEU A 53 3.32 -12.82 2.64
CA LEU A 53 3.69 -11.57 2.02
C LEU A 53 2.47 -10.90 1.38
N ALA A 54 2.23 -9.64 1.75
CA ALA A 54 1.16 -8.81 1.21
C ALA A 54 1.71 -7.78 0.23
N GLN A 55 0.92 -7.47 -0.80
CA GLN A 55 1.16 -6.39 -1.74
C GLN A 55 -0.03 -5.45 -1.82
N ALA A 56 0.19 -4.25 -2.34
CA ALA A 56 -0.90 -3.33 -2.68
C ALA A 56 -1.79 -3.92 -3.79
N GLU A 57 -3.00 -3.41 -3.92
CA GLU A 57 -3.83 -3.71 -5.08
C GLU A 57 -3.17 -3.15 -6.36
N ALA A 58 -3.31 -3.89 -7.47
CA ALA A 58 -2.88 -3.40 -8.77
C ALA A 58 -3.65 -2.13 -9.16
N GLU A 59 -3.01 -1.30 -9.98
CA GLU A 59 -3.64 -0.12 -10.52
C GLU A 59 -4.83 -0.45 -11.43
N ASN A 60 -5.81 0.44 -11.46
CA ASN A 60 -6.88 0.40 -12.46
C ASN A 60 -6.66 1.56 -13.43
N ALA A 61 -6.35 1.22 -14.68
CA ALA A 61 -6.05 2.17 -15.76
C ALA A 61 -7.21 3.16 -16.03
N GLU A 62 -8.43 2.83 -15.64
CA GLU A 62 -9.61 3.71 -15.75
C GLU A 62 -9.52 4.98 -14.88
N HIS A 63 -8.56 5.03 -13.96
CA HIS A 63 -8.35 6.18 -13.05
C HIS A 63 -7.07 6.96 -13.36
N ASP A 64 -6.46 6.67 -14.50
CA ASP A 64 -5.31 7.39 -15.02
C ASP A 64 -5.75 8.42 -16.06
N ALA A 65 -5.05 9.55 -16.11
CA ALA A 65 -5.19 10.55 -17.16
C ALA A 65 -6.64 11.08 -17.38
N MET A 66 -7.43 11.15 -16.30
CA MET A 66 -8.81 11.65 -16.30
C MET A 66 -8.86 13.15 -16.56
N ALA A 67 -9.86 13.61 -17.32
CA ALA A 67 -9.97 15.02 -17.69
C ALA A 67 -10.46 15.88 -16.52
N VAL A 68 -9.78 17.00 -16.29
CA VAL A 68 -10.24 18.04 -15.33
C VAL A 68 -11.51 18.70 -15.91
N GLN A 69 -12.58 18.71 -15.12
CA GLN A 69 -13.89 19.14 -15.60
C GLN A 69 -14.13 20.64 -15.39
N THR A 70 -13.67 21.17 -14.26
CA THR A 70 -13.75 22.59 -13.91
C THR A 70 -12.36 23.09 -13.54
N GLU A 71 -12.01 24.29 -14.01
CA GLU A 71 -10.76 24.94 -13.62
C GLU A 71 -10.73 25.15 -12.11
N ALA A 72 -9.63 24.74 -11.48
CA ALA A 72 -9.41 24.93 -10.05
C ALA A 72 -8.29 25.94 -9.82
N SER A 73 -8.55 26.90 -8.95
CA SER A 73 -7.65 28.01 -8.64
C SER A 73 -6.69 27.67 -7.50
N SER A 74 -5.62 28.47 -7.39
CA SER A 74 -4.76 28.40 -6.21
C SER A 74 -5.56 28.67 -4.93
N GLY A 75 -5.38 27.84 -3.91
CA GLY A 75 -6.11 27.89 -2.64
C GLY A 75 -7.34 26.97 -2.58
N ASP A 76 -7.80 26.43 -3.70
CA ASP A 76 -8.93 25.49 -3.70
C ASP A 76 -8.58 24.18 -2.98
N THR A 77 -9.56 23.61 -2.30
CA THR A 77 -9.45 22.38 -1.49
C THR A 77 -10.12 21.17 -2.14
N SER A 78 -10.57 21.32 -3.39
CA SER A 78 -11.25 20.28 -4.14
C SER A 78 -10.94 20.37 -5.62
N LEU A 79 -11.02 19.25 -6.32
CA LEU A 79 -10.86 19.19 -7.77
C LEU A 79 -11.96 18.34 -8.40
N ALA A 80 -12.58 18.88 -9.46
CA ALA A 80 -13.58 18.19 -10.25
C ALA A 80 -12.94 17.54 -11.48
N PHE A 81 -13.24 16.26 -11.70
CA PHE A 81 -12.75 15.48 -12.83
C PHE A 81 -13.87 14.65 -13.44
N THR A 82 -13.66 14.20 -14.67
CA THR A 82 -14.55 13.23 -15.32
C THR A 82 -14.06 11.83 -14.98
N ASN A 83 -14.89 11.04 -14.29
CA ASN A 83 -14.58 9.66 -13.95
C ASN A 83 -14.49 8.78 -15.21
N GLY A 84 -13.68 7.73 -15.14
CA GLY A 84 -13.55 6.69 -16.16
C GLY A 84 -14.82 5.86 -16.35
N THR A 85 -14.72 4.70 -16.99
CA THR A 85 -15.89 3.88 -17.35
C THR A 85 -16.42 2.99 -16.22
N VAL A 86 -15.79 3.03 -15.04
CA VAL A 86 -16.13 2.21 -13.88
C VAL A 86 -16.64 3.09 -12.73
N ASP A 87 -17.68 2.61 -12.04
CA ASP A 87 -18.21 3.27 -10.85
C ASP A 87 -17.14 3.34 -9.74
N LEU A 88 -17.04 4.50 -9.10
CA LEU A 88 -16.21 4.69 -7.91
C LEU A 88 -17.06 4.57 -6.67
N ALA A 89 -16.72 3.59 -5.83
CA ALA A 89 -17.33 3.45 -4.52
C ALA A 89 -16.97 4.66 -3.64
N GLU A 90 -17.85 5.01 -2.71
CA GLU A 90 -17.60 6.09 -1.76
C GLU A 90 -16.26 5.91 -1.04
N ASN A 91 -15.48 6.98 -0.97
CA ASN A 91 -14.18 7.03 -0.29
C ASN A 91 -13.17 5.98 -0.77
N GLN A 92 -13.33 5.39 -1.95
CA GLN A 92 -12.39 4.43 -2.53
C GLN A 92 -10.94 4.95 -2.54
N PHE A 93 -10.70 6.24 -2.79
CA PHE A 93 -9.37 6.87 -2.80
C PHE A 93 -8.98 7.62 -1.52
N GLN A 94 -9.78 7.53 -0.45
CA GLN A 94 -9.43 8.17 0.82
C GLN A 94 -8.05 7.71 1.33
N TYR A 95 -7.25 8.68 1.80
CA TYR A 95 -5.83 8.55 2.18
C TYR A 95 -4.86 8.25 1.02
N GLY A 96 -5.36 8.19 -0.21
CA GLY A 96 -4.56 8.10 -1.43
C GLY A 96 -4.08 9.46 -1.92
N TYR A 97 -3.69 9.49 -3.19
CA TYR A 97 -3.13 10.67 -3.84
C TYR A 97 -3.85 10.97 -5.17
N LEU A 98 -4.00 12.27 -5.46
CA LEU A 98 -4.31 12.79 -6.77
C LEU A 98 -3.07 13.49 -7.30
N SER A 99 -2.55 13.05 -8.44
CA SER A 99 -1.48 13.74 -9.16
C SER A 99 -2.03 14.38 -10.43
N VAL A 100 -1.45 15.50 -10.83
CA VAL A 100 -1.79 16.20 -12.07
C VAL A 100 -0.70 15.92 -13.10
N ASP A 101 -1.07 15.30 -14.22
CA ASP A 101 -0.13 15.03 -15.31
C ASP A 101 0.10 16.29 -16.14
N THR A 102 1.32 16.83 -16.11
CA THR A 102 1.65 18.08 -16.83
C THR A 102 3.08 18.09 -17.42
N ALA A 103 3.24 18.81 -18.53
CA ALA A 103 4.52 19.13 -19.16
C ALA A 103 5.26 20.32 -18.50
N ALA A 104 4.68 20.94 -17.47
CA ALA A 104 5.24 22.10 -16.80
C ALA A 104 5.18 21.88 -15.28
N ALA A 105 6.12 21.11 -14.74
CA ALA A 105 6.57 21.08 -13.34
C ALA A 105 5.50 21.13 -12.22
N LEU A 106 4.28 20.61 -12.45
CA LEU A 106 3.19 20.57 -11.46
C LEU A 106 2.80 19.15 -11.06
N GLY A 107 3.76 18.22 -11.07
CA GLY A 107 3.59 16.83 -10.60
C GLY A 107 3.37 16.70 -9.08
N VAL A 108 2.68 17.66 -8.48
CA VAL A 108 2.33 17.67 -7.06
C VAL A 108 1.25 16.62 -6.82
N ALA A 109 1.50 15.74 -5.87
CA ALA A 109 0.53 14.74 -5.42
C ALA A 109 -0.23 15.30 -4.21
N HIS A 110 -1.52 15.60 -4.40
CA HIS A 110 -2.42 16.05 -3.35
C HIS A 110 -3.03 14.86 -2.61
N ARG A 111 -3.16 14.95 -1.29
CA ARG A 111 -3.70 13.87 -0.46
C ARG A 111 -5.22 13.95 -0.42
N VAL A 112 -5.88 12.87 -0.83
CA VAL A 112 -7.35 12.80 -0.91
C VAL A 112 -7.95 12.48 0.46
N ALA A 113 -8.81 13.37 0.97
CA ALA A 113 -9.51 13.20 2.23
C ALA A 113 -10.78 12.35 2.08
N PHE A 114 -11.65 12.70 1.14
CA PHE A 114 -12.90 11.98 0.89
C PHE A 114 -13.47 12.31 -0.49
N HIS A 115 -14.39 11.47 -0.95
CA HIS A 115 -15.24 11.73 -2.12
C HIS A 115 -16.53 10.91 -2.00
N ALA A 116 -17.61 11.44 -2.57
CA ALA A 116 -18.86 10.69 -2.70
C ALA A 116 -18.68 9.50 -3.67
N ALA A 117 -19.65 8.58 -3.69
CA ALA A 117 -19.75 7.63 -4.79
C ALA A 117 -19.94 8.39 -6.11
N ILE A 118 -19.22 8.00 -7.16
CA ILE A 118 -19.25 8.66 -8.47
C ILE A 118 -19.56 7.60 -9.51
N ASN A 119 -20.61 7.82 -10.30
CA ASN A 119 -20.98 6.90 -11.36
C ASN A 119 -19.97 6.95 -12.52
N ALA A 120 -19.88 5.87 -13.27
CA ALA A 120 -19.10 5.78 -14.49
C ALA A 120 -19.40 6.94 -15.45
N SER A 121 -18.35 7.52 -16.04
CA SER A 121 -18.41 8.59 -17.05
C SER A 121 -19.13 9.87 -16.59
N THR A 122 -19.24 10.10 -15.28
CA THR A 122 -19.83 11.31 -14.71
C THR A 122 -18.79 12.19 -14.03
N THR A 123 -19.18 13.42 -13.68
CA THR A 123 -18.32 14.34 -12.93
C THR A 123 -18.21 13.90 -11.48
N GLY A 124 -16.98 13.67 -11.03
CA GLY A 124 -16.62 13.42 -9.65
C GLY A 124 -15.90 14.62 -9.04
N ILE A 125 -16.02 14.76 -7.72
CA ILE A 125 -15.27 15.75 -6.94
C ILE A 125 -14.52 15.01 -5.84
N VAL A 126 -13.22 15.25 -5.75
CA VAL A 126 -12.39 14.85 -4.61
C VAL A 126 -12.10 16.06 -3.74
N TYR A 127 -12.10 15.85 -2.43
CA TYR A 127 -11.72 16.85 -1.43
C TYR A 127 -10.37 16.49 -0.83
N PHE A 128 -9.51 17.48 -0.65
CA PHE A 128 -8.17 17.30 -0.08
C PHE A 128 -8.17 17.41 1.45
N PHE A 129 -7.09 16.91 2.07
CA PHE A 129 -6.90 17.07 3.51
C PHE A 129 -6.72 18.55 3.88
N GLU A 130 -7.11 18.88 5.12
CA GLU A 130 -6.92 20.23 5.67
C GLU A 130 -5.44 20.62 5.59
N GLY A 131 -5.16 21.77 5.00
CA GLY A 131 -3.80 22.29 4.77
C GLY A 131 -3.18 21.89 3.43
N ASP A 132 -3.78 20.96 2.68
CA ASP A 132 -3.41 20.67 1.30
C ASP A 132 -4.31 21.43 0.34
N THR A 133 -3.76 22.47 -0.27
CA THR A 133 -4.46 23.30 -1.26
C THR A 133 -3.76 23.23 -2.60
N ILE A 134 -4.53 23.46 -3.65
CA ILE A 134 -3.99 23.61 -5.00
C ILE A 134 -3.04 24.81 -4.99
N GLN A 135 -1.77 24.59 -5.36
CA GLN A 135 -0.77 25.67 -5.33
C GLN A 135 -0.78 26.51 -6.60
N VAL A 136 -1.07 25.88 -7.73
CA VAL A 136 -1.10 26.51 -9.06
C VAL A 136 -2.37 26.13 -9.78
N THR A 137 -2.98 27.10 -10.46
CA THR A 137 -4.22 26.91 -11.20
C THR A 137 -4.13 25.71 -12.16
N ILE A 138 -5.12 24.83 -12.06
CA ILE A 138 -5.27 23.64 -12.89
C ILE A 138 -6.40 23.92 -13.88
N SER A 139 -6.05 24.10 -15.16
CA SER A 139 -7.03 24.28 -16.22
C SER A 139 -7.64 22.95 -16.69
N THR A 140 -8.78 23.02 -17.38
CA THR A 140 -9.47 21.85 -17.97
C THR A 140 -8.68 21.14 -19.06
N ALA A 141 -7.59 21.75 -19.56
CA ALA A 141 -6.66 21.11 -20.49
C ALA A 141 -5.71 20.11 -19.80
N ARG A 142 -5.76 20.01 -18.47
CA ARG A 142 -4.93 19.08 -17.69
C ARG A 142 -5.64 17.76 -17.48
N LYS A 143 -4.83 16.76 -17.15
CA LYS A 143 -5.29 15.43 -16.79
C LYS A 143 -4.83 15.10 -15.39
N VAL A 144 -5.59 14.25 -14.70
CA VAL A 144 -5.32 13.83 -13.34
C VAL A 144 -5.35 12.33 -13.21
N THR A 145 -4.52 11.84 -12.31
CA THR A 145 -4.37 10.42 -12.02
C THR A 145 -4.65 10.21 -10.54
N LEU A 146 -5.58 9.30 -10.23
CA LEU A 146 -5.95 8.95 -8.87
C LEU A 146 -5.30 7.64 -8.46
N ARG A 147 -4.62 7.65 -7.32
CA ARG A 147 -3.95 6.47 -6.76
C ARG A 147 -4.48 6.18 -5.38
N LYS A 148 -4.87 4.92 -5.14
CA LYS A 148 -5.25 4.46 -3.80
C LYS A 148 -4.04 4.56 -2.86
N SER A 149 -4.31 4.62 -1.56
CA SER A 149 -3.25 4.39 -0.58
C SER A 149 -2.71 2.97 -0.76
N ILE A 150 -1.39 2.80 -0.72
CA ILE A 150 -0.76 1.48 -0.86
C ILE A 150 -1.23 0.48 0.21
N PHE A 151 -1.68 0.98 1.37
CA PHE A 151 -2.22 0.17 2.47
C PHE A 151 -3.73 -0.05 2.39
N LYS A 152 -4.37 0.34 1.29
CA LYS A 152 -5.79 0.14 1.06
C LYS A 152 -6.03 -1.01 0.10
N ASP A 153 -6.98 -1.87 0.47
CA ASP A 153 -7.38 -3.05 -0.30
C ASP A 153 -6.19 -3.97 -0.63
N ILE A 154 -5.29 -4.16 0.33
CA ILE A 154 -4.10 -5.01 0.19
C ILE A 154 -4.51 -6.46 -0.11
N ILE A 155 -3.69 -7.14 -0.89
CA ILE A 155 -3.91 -8.53 -1.29
C ILE A 155 -2.69 -9.38 -0.96
N VAL A 156 -2.90 -10.69 -0.85
CA VAL A 156 -1.77 -11.62 -0.79
C VAL A 156 -0.97 -11.53 -2.09
N LYS A 157 0.36 -11.54 -1.99
CA LYS A 157 1.24 -11.59 -3.17
C LYS A 157 0.86 -12.83 -4.02
N PRO A 158 0.50 -12.69 -5.30
CA PRO A 158 0.05 -13.81 -6.14
C PRO A 158 1.17 -14.82 -6.42
N ALA A 159 0.88 -16.00 -6.96
CA ALA A 159 1.91 -16.92 -7.45
C ALA A 159 2.40 -16.47 -8.86
N SER A 160 2.92 -15.25 -8.94
CA SER A 160 3.48 -14.61 -10.13
C SER A 160 4.42 -13.48 -9.70
N ASP A 161 4.98 -12.74 -10.66
CA ASP A 161 5.60 -11.45 -10.36
C ASP A 161 4.64 -10.54 -9.58
N PRO A 162 5.15 -9.73 -8.63
CA PRO A 162 4.34 -8.75 -7.92
C PRO A 162 3.71 -7.77 -8.91
N THR A 163 2.40 -7.62 -8.83
CA THR A 163 1.65 -6.67 -9.68
C THR A 163 1.66 -5.25 -9.11
N ALA A 164 2.13 -5.09 -7.88
CA ALA A 164 2.23 -3.83 -7.16
C ALA A 164 3.28 -3.94 -6.05
N ILE A 165 3.56 -2.82 -5.39
CA ILE A 165 4.54 -2.78 -4.28
C ILE A 165 4.15 -3.72 -3.14
N VAL A 166 5.14 -4.42 -2.59
CA VAL A 166 5.00 -5.22 -1.37
C VAL A 166 4.86 -4.30 -0.15
N VAL A 167 3.83 -4.52 0.65
CA VAL A 167 3.43 -3.60 1.73
C VAL A 167 3.72 -4.12 3.13
N GLY A 168 4.05 -5.40 3.28
CA GLY A 168 4.41 -5.99 4.57
C GLY A 168 3.93 -7.42 4.76
N VAL A 169 4.07 -7.89 6.01
CA VAL A 169 3.67 -9.24 6.43
C VAL A 169 2.78 -9.13 7.67
N PRO A 170 1.53 -9.61 7.64
CA PRO A 170 0.67 -9.59 8.81
C PRO A 170 1.10 -10.68 9.80
N GLN A 171 1.18 -10.31 11.09
CA GLN A 171 1.49 -11.26 12.18
C GLN A 171 0.23 -11.98 12.70
N ASN A 172 -0.95 -11.59 12.23
CA ASN A 172 -2.24 -12.21 12.52
C ASN A 172 -3.03 -12.42 11.23
N ALA A 173 -3.95 -13.37 11.21
CA ALA A 173 -4.89 -13.49 10.11
C ALA A 173 -5.83 -12.27 10.08
N ILE A 174 -6.01 -11.67 8.90
CA ILE A 174 -6.91 -10.54 8.68
C ILE A 174 -7.97 -10.97 7.68
N ALA A 175 -9.23 -10.96 8.09
CA ALA A 175 -10.35 -11.35 7.25
C ALA A 175 -10.51 -10.40 6.04
N ALA A 176 -11.15 -10.88 4.97
CA ALA A 176 -11.46 -10.06 3.81
C ALA A 176 -12.25 -8.79 4.21
N SER A 177 -12.00 -7.67 3.52
CA SER A 177 -12.61 -6.37 3.82
C SER A 177 -12.41 -5.86 5.26
N SER A 178 -11.46 -6.42 6.01
CA SER A 178 -11.16 -6.03 7.39
C SER A 178 -9.84 -5.26 7.47
N TYR A 179 -9.58 -4.69 8.65
CA TYR A 179 -8.42 -3.89 8.94
C TYR A 179 -7.50 -4.60 9.93
N GLY A 180 -6.20 -4.32 9.83
CA GLY A 180 -5.20 -4.85 10.75
C GLY A 180 -3.82 -4.25 10.51
N TRP A 181 -2.83 -4.81 11.18
CA TRP A 181 -1.45 -4.36 11.12
C TRP A 181 -0.60 -5.29 10.24
N VAL A 182 0.15 -4.69 9.32
CA VAL A 182 1.21 -5.37 8.55
C VAL A 182 2.57 -4.93 9.05
N GLN A 183 3.47 -5.87 9.27
CA GLN A 183 4.85 -5.58 9.67
C GLN A 183 5.67 -5.19 8.44
N THR A 184 6.42 -4.11 8.58
CA THR A 184 7.21 -3.50 7.50
C THR A 184 8.70 -3.45 7.84
N HIS A 185 9.04 -3.49 9.13
CA HIS A 185 10.43 -3.52 9.59
C HIS A 185 10.64 -4.39 10.82
N GLY A 186 11.83 -5.00 10.90
CA GLY A 186 12.27 -5.83 12.03
C GLY A 186 12.01 -7.32 11.82
N MET A 187 12.27 -8.12 12.85
CA MET A 187 12.18 -9.58 12.78
C MET A 187 10.73 -10.05 12.57
N ALA A 188 10.47 -10.82 11.52
CA ALA A 188 9.18 -11.39 11.18
C ALA A 188 9.31 -12.84 10.74
N GLY A 189 8.32 -13.67 11.07
CA GLY A 189 8.11 -14.94 10.39
C GLY A 189 7.46 -14.69 9.04
N VAL A 190 8.07 -15.19 7.97
CA VAL A 190 7.57 -15.06 6.59
C VAL A 190 7.58 -16.42 5.92
N LEU A 191 6.52 -16.76 5.18
CA LEU A 191 6.47 -18.00 4.42
C LEU A 191 7.57 -18.00 3.35
N SER A 192 8.46 -18.99 3.38
CA SER A 192 9.44 -19.21 2.32
C SER A 192 8.96 -20.32 1.38
N GLU A 193 9.13 -20.09 0.08
CA GLU A 193 8.89 -21.12 -0.93
C GLU A 193 9.88 -22.27 -0.74
N ASP A 194 11.16 -21.93 -0.81
CA ASP A 194 12.28 -22.85 -0.70
C ASP A 194 13.02 -22.69 0.64
N ALA A 195 14.03 -23.53 0.83
CA ALA A 195 14.96 -23.38 1.94
C ALA A 195 15.81 -22.12 1.72
N ALA A 196 15.45 -21.05 2.43
CA ALA A 196 16.15 -19.77 2.35
C ALA A 196 17.57 -19.84 2.96
N THR A 197 18.55 -19.28 2.26
CA THR A 197 19.96 -19.31 2.68
C THR A 197 20.26 -18.25 3.74
N ILE A 198 20.93 -18.63 4.82
CA ILE A 198 21.28 -17.68 5.91
C ILE A 198 22.07 -16.48 5.39
N SER A 199 21.72 -15.29 5.89
CA SER A 199 22.35 -14.01 5.51
C SER A 199 22.18 -13.62 4.04
N GLU A 200 21.39 -14.36 3.26
CA GLU A 200 21.05 -13.96 1.90
C GLU A 200 19.88 -12.96 1.93
N LYS A 201 19.80 -12.14 0.89
CA LYS A 201 18.63 -11.28 0.68
C LYS A 201 17.48 -12.12 0.15
N VAL A 202 16.25 -11.74 0.51
CA VAL A 202 15.05 -12.37 -0.05
C VAL A 202 14.27 -11.40 -0.93
N ARG A 203 13.59 -11.98 -1.92
CA ARG A 203 12.66 -11.32 -2.82
C ARG A 203 11.28 -12.00 -2.74
N PRO A 204 10.21 -11.38 -3.25
CA PRO A 204 8.93 -12.07 -3.44
C PRO A 204 9.10 -13.27 -4.40
N SER A 205 8.53 -14.42 -4.06
CA SER A 205 8.58 -15.64 -4.90
C SER A 205 7.72 -15.51 -6.16
N GLU A 206 8.20 -15.86 -7.36
CA GLU A 206 7.38 -15.84 -8.60
C GLU A 206 6.35 -16.97 -8.69
N THR A 207 6.48 -18.01 -7.89
CA THR A 207 5.80 -19.30 -8.09
C THR A 207 4.93 -19.71 -6.90
N ALA A 208 5.15 -19.13 -5.72
CA ALA A 208 4.40 -19.42 -4.51
C ALA A 208 3.66 -18.20 -3.94
N VAL A 209 2.38 -18.39 -3.64
CA VAL A 209 1.50 -17.35 -3.09
C VAL A 209 2.01 -16.87 -1.73
N GLY A 210 2.11 -15.55 -1.55
CA GLY A 210 2.44 -14.94 -0.26
C GLY A 210 3.80 -15.36 0.30
N SER A 211 4.71 -15.83 -0.56
CA SER A 211 5.98 -16.42 -0.13
C SER A 211 7.17 -15.58 -0.61
N VAL A 212 8.32 -15.83 0.01
CA VAL A 212 9.62 -15.30 -0.42
C VAL A 212 10.53 -16.40 -0.96
N SER A 213 11.47 -16.00 -1.81
CA SER A 213 12.58 -16.83 -2.27
C SER A 213 13.89 -16.06 -2.17
N ASP A 214 15.03 -16.75 -2.28
CA ASP A 214 16.35 -16.12 -2.25
C ASP A 214 16.51 -15.17 -3.45
N LEU A 215 17.15 -14.03 -3.21
CA LEU A 215 17.45 -13.05 -4.26
C LEU A 215 18.68 -13.50 -5.03
N ASP A 216 18.50 -14.01 -6.25
CA ASP A 216 19.63 -14.19 -7.17
C ASP A 216 19.84 -12.92 -8.01
N ALA A 217 20.86 -12.13 -7.65
CA ALA A 217 21.22 -10.92 -8.39
C ALA A 217 21.84 -11.21 -9.79
N SER A 218 22.12 -12.48 -10.09
CA SER A 218 22.65 -12.93 -11.39
C SER A 218 21.55 -13.26 -12.38
N GLU A 219 20.33 -13.48 -11.90
CA GLU A 219 19.13 -13.70 -12.72
C GLU A 219 18.44 -12.36 -12.97
N ALA A 220 18.33 -11.98 -14.24
CA ALA A 220 17.78 -10.68 -14.64
C ALA A 220 16.35 -10.48 -14.11
N ASP A 221 15.49 -11.51 -14.19
CA ASP A 221 14.08 -11.41 -13.81
C ASP A 221 13.90 -11.40 -12.27
N ALA A 222 14.75 -12.13 -11.53
CA ALA A 222 14.69 -12.21 -10.06
C ALA A 222 15.13 -10.91 -9.36
N ALA A 223 16.07 -10.17 -9.96
CA ALA A 223 16.58 -8.91 -9.42
C ALA A 223 15.54 -7.77 -9.48
N ASP A 224 14.61 -7.83 -10.43
CA ASP A 224 13.65 -6.76 -10.70
C ASP A 224 12.52 -6.68 -9.66
N ASN A 225 12.30 -7.76 -8.90
CA ASN A 225 11.23 -7.86 -7.90
C ASN A 225 11.55 -7.18 -6.55
N GLY A 226 12.79 -6.71 -6.37
CA GLY A 226 13.22 -5.94 -5.20
C GLY A 226 13.42 -6.77 -3.92
N ALA A 227 14.29 -6.28 -3.03
CA ALA A 227 14.59 -6.96 -1.77
C ALA A 227 13.55 -6.66 -0.68
N VAL A 228 13.09 -7.69 0.01
CA VAL A 228 12.13 -7.61 1.14
C VAL A 228 12.85 -7.55 2.50
N GLY A 229 13.99 -8.23 2.61
CA GLY A 229 14.72 -8.34 3.87
C GLY A 229 15.88 -9.33 3.80
N TRP A 230 16.35 -9.74 4.98
CA TRP A 230 17.50 -10.64 5.15
C TRP A 230 17.14 -11.88 5.96
N VAL A 231 17.57 -13.06 5.49
CA VAL A 231 17.35 -14.33 6.19
C VAL A 231 18.18 -14.38 7.47
N CYS A 232 17.54 -14.70 8.58
CA CYS A 232 18.18 -14.79 9.90
C CYS A 232 18.28 -16.24 10.42
N ASP A 233 17.75 -17.23 9.69
CA ASP A 233 17.77 -18.64 10.08
C ASP A 233 18.80 -19.45 9.29
N ALA A 234 19.52 -20.34 9.97
CA ALA A 234 20.47 -21.28 9.36
C ALA A 234 19.82 -22.53 8.75
N ASN A 235 18.56 -22.82 9.12
CA ASN A 235 17.85 -24.05 8.78
C ASN A 235 16.42 -23.76 8.31
N SER A 236 16.27 -22.77 7.42
CA SER A 236 15.02 -22.49 6.74
C SER A 236 14.59 -23.74 5.96
N ALA A 237 13.33 -24.15 6.11
CA ALA A 237 12.78 -25.28 5.37
C ALA A 237 11.74 -24.78 4.37
N ALA A 238 11.69 -25.41 3.20
CA ALA A 238 10.70 -25.12 2.16
C ALA A 238 9.27 -25.18 2.71
N ALA A 239 8.42 -24.29 2.20
CA ALA A 239 7.02 -24.14 2.59
C ALA A 239 6.78 -23.97 4.11
N LYS A 240 7.71 -23.32 4.83
CA LYS A 240 7.58 -22.99 6.25
C LYS A 240 7.84 -21.52 6.52
N ASN A 241 7.44 -21.08 7.70
CA ASN A 241 7.77 -19.74 8.19
C ASN A 241 9.27 -19.71 8.53
N THR A 242 9.97 -18.80 7.87
CA THR A 242 11.39 -18.51 8.06
C THR A 242 11.51 -17.12 8.72
N ASN A 243 12.46 -16.96 9.64
CA ASN A 243 12.72 -15.69 10.29
C ASN A 243 13.52 -14.77 9.35
N ILE A 244 12.91 -13.64 9.03
CA ILE A 244 13.44 -12.65 8.11
C ILE A 244 13.41 -11.30 8.79
N PHE A 245 14.53 -10.58 8.71
CA PHE A 245 14.57 -9.19 9.11
C PHE A 245 14.04 -8.32 7.96
N LEU A 246 12.82 -7.81 8.10
CA LEU A 246 12.16 -6.99 7.09
C LEU A 246 12.80 -5.59 7.02
N THR A 247 12.99 -5.09 5.79
CA THR A 247 13.56 -3.77 5.50
C THR A 247 12.72 -2.98 4.49
N LEU A 248 11.39 -3.19 4.49
CA LEU A 248 10.48 -2.56 3.51
C LEU A 248 10.32 -1.06 3.73
N GLU A 249 10.63 -0.56 4.92
CA GLU A 249 10.73 0.86 5.20
C GLU A 249 12.04 1.19 5.91
N GLY A 250 12.50 2.44 5.75
CA GLY A 250 13.70 2.93 6.41
C GLY A 250 13.52 3.03 7.93
N ALA A 251 14.56 2.68 8.68
CA ALA A 251 14.60 2.77 10.13
C ALA A 251 14.80 4.23 10.59
N SER A 252 13.78 5.09 10.47
CA SER A 252 13.82 6.47 10.98
C SER A 252 12.79 6.78 12.06
#